data_AF-A0A924LKC6-F1
#
_entry.id   AF-A0A924LKC6-F1
#
_cell.length_a   1.000
_cell.length_b   1.000
_cell.length_c   1.000
_cell.angle_alpha   90.00
_cell.angle_beta   90.00
_cell.angle_gamma   90.00
#
_symmetry.space_group_name_H-M   'P 1'
#
loop_
_entity.id
_entity.type
_entity.pdbx_description
1 polymer ?
#
loop_
_entity_poly.entity_id
_entity_poly.type
_entity_poly.pdbx_seq_one_letter_code
_entity_poly.pdbx_strand_id
1 'polypeptide(L)'
;MPEDGRVFSGESFGAAGRSVGEAVFNTGMTGYQETLTDPSYHRQIVVMTAPHIGNTGVNPDDAESGQIWVAGFVVPDPARRASSWRATGTLDDDLVGQHIVGISGIDTRALTRHLRERGVMRAGIFSGAELTGPDGARRGVAALLAVVAAAPAMAGTDLAGEVSTDVAYVVAALGPDGDRLAPPAARIAAVDLGIKAMTP
;
A
#
# COMPACT_ATOMS: atom_id res chain seq x y z
N MET A 1 1.28 8.13 12.42
CA MET A 1 0.82 9.36 13.09
C MET A 1 0.05 10.20 12.08
N PRO A 2 -1.26 10.42 12.27
CA PRO A 2 -2.06 11.30 11.42
C PRO A 2 -1.78 12.80 11.69
N GLU A 3 -2.20 13.67 10.77
CA GLU A 3 -1.95 15.12 10.79
C GLU A 3 -2.63 15.87 11.94
N ASP A 4 -3.55 15.23 12.66
CA ASP A 4 -4.17 15.77 13.86
C ASP A 4 -3.30 15.59 15.13
N GLY A 5 -2.13 14.96 14.99
CA GLY A 5 -1.14 14.78 16.05
C GLY A 5 -1.29 13.50 16.86
N ARG A 6 -2.26 12.61 16.55
CA ARG A 6 -2.37 11.32 17.25
C ARG A 6 -1.18 10.40 16.98
N VAL A 7 -0.59 9.85 18.03
CA VAL A 7 0.55 8.95 17.91
C VAL A 7 0.10 7.51 18.15
N PHE A 8 0.45 6.64 17.20
CA PHE A 8 0.32 5.19 17.31
C PHE A 8 1.74 4.63 17.32
N SER A 9 2.11 3.94 18.41
CA SER A 9 3.43 3.31 18.57
C SER A 9 3.29 1.81 18.35
N GLY A 10 4.17 1.25 17.55
CA GLY A 10 4.18 -0.16 17.18
C GLY A 10 5.57 -0.59 16.75
N GLU A 11 5.66 -1.71 16.04
CA GLU A 11 6.91 -2.29 15.56
C GLU A 11 7.12 -1.94 14.08
N SER A 12 8.38 -1.88 13.65
CA SER A 12 8.71 -1.67 12.23
C SER A 12 8.29 -2.92 11.44
N PHE A 13 7.66 -2.71 10.29
CA PHE A 13 7.29 -3.77 9.36
C PHE A 13 7.64 -3.34 7.94
N GLY A 14 8.25 -4.19 7.13
CA GLY A 14 8.83 -3.78 5.86
C GLY A 14 10.09 -2.92 6.05
N ALA A 15 10.31 -2.00 5.11
CA ALA A 15 11.51 -1.15 5.11
C ALA A 15 11.53 -0.16 6.29
N ALA A 16 12.72 0.04 6.87
CA ALA A 16 12.93 1.08 7.88
C ALA A 16 13.09 2.46 7.23
N GLY A 17 12.52 3.50 7.83
CA GLY A 17 12.66 4.88 7.34
C GLY A 17 11.42 5.72 7.60
N ARG A 18 11.09 6.59 6.64
CA ARG A 18 9.88 7.42 6.70
C ARG A 18 9.04 7.23 5.45
N SER A 19 7.74 7.29 5.65
CA SER A 19 6.78 7.46 4.56
C SER A 19 5.67 8.42 4.97
N VAL A 20 5.16 9.18 4.02
CA VAL A 20 4.03 10.08 4.16
C VAL A 20 3.03 9.84 3.04
N GLY A 21 1.75 9.97 3.36
CA GLY A 21 0.67 9.76 2.41
C GLY A 21 -0.69 10.00 3.06
N GLU A 22 -1.76 9.79 2.32
CA GLU A 22 -3.11 9.87 2.86
C GLU A 22 -3.50 8.54 3.53
N ALA A 23 -3.92 8.59 4.78
CA ALA A 23 -4.32 7.39 5.52
C ALA A 23 -5.74 6.95 5.12
N VAL A 24 -5.83 5.74 4.60
CA VAL A 24 -7.08 5.06 4.25
C VAL A 24 -7.16 3.73 4.99
N PHE A 25 -8.35 3.16 5.13
CA PHE A 25 -8.51 1.82 5.69
C PHE A 25 -9.17 0.88 4.68
N ASN A 26 -8.75 -0.39 4.70
CA ASN A 26 -9.33 -1.44 3.87
C ASN A 26 -9.88 -2.56 4.76
N THR A 27 -11.15 -2.92 4.51
CA THR A 27 -11.87 -3.98 5.24
C THR A 27 -11.74 -5.36 4.62
N GLY A 28 -10.98 -5.50 3.53
CA GLY A 28 -10.62 -6.77 2.92
C GLY A 28 -9.95 -7.68 3.93
N MET A 29 -10.52 -8.87 4.13
CA MET A 29 -9.97 -9.90 5.01
C MET A 29 -8.93 -10.78 4.33
N THR A 30 -8.90 -10.74 3.00
CA THR A 30 -7.97 -11.44 2.12
C THR A 30 -7.57 -10.49 0.99
N GLY A 31 -6.63 -10.90 0.15
CA GLY A 31 -6.24 -10.12 -1.02
C GLY A 31 -5.39 -8.90 -0.69
N TYR A 32 -4.52 -9.00 0.33
CA TYR A 32 -3.66 -7.89 0.73
C TYR A 32 -2.57 -7.62 -0.32
N GLN A 33 -2.13 -8.61 -1.09
CA GLN A 33 -1.14 -8.41 -2.15
C GLN A 33 -1.75 -7.63 -3.33
N GLU A 34 -2.98 -7.97 -3.70
CA GLU A 34 -3.79 -7.27 -4.70
C GLU A 34 -4.04 -5.82 -4.27
N THR A 35 -4.28 -5.60 -2.98
CA THR A 35 -4.41 -4.25 -2.41
C THR A 35 -3.11 -3.46 -2.51
N LEU A 36 -1.97 -4.08 -2.21
CA LEU A 36 -0.66 -3.43 -2.26
C LEU A 36 -0.25 -3.06 -3.69
N THR A 37 -0.62 -3.89 -4.66
CA THR A 37 -0.25 -3.74 -6.08
C THR A 37 -1.30 -3.02 -6.92
N ASP A 38 -2.37 -2.50 -6.31
CA ASP A 38 -3.39 -1.73 -7.00
C ASP A 38 -2.95 -0.25 -7.13
N PRO A 39 -2.80 0.27 -8.38
CA PRO A 39 -2.37 1.65 -8.63
C PRO A 39 -3.23 2.71 -7.96
N SER A 40 -4.49 2.39 -7.63
CA SER A 40 -5.42 3.30 -6.96
C SER A 40 -4.94 3.74 -5.58
N TYR A 41 -4.06 2.96 -4.93
CA TYR A 41 -3.48 3.30 -3.64
C TYR A 41 -2.18 4.10 -3.73
N HIS A 42 -1.81 4.58 -4.92
CA HIS A 42 -0.65 5.47 -5.07
C HIS A 42 -0.73 6.66 -4.10
N ARG A 43 0.36 6.92 -3.38
CA ARG A 43 0.46 7.93 -2.30
C ARG A 43 -0.44 7.70 -1.07
N GLN A 44 -1.07 6.53 -0.93
CA GLN A 44 -1.90 6.21 0.23
C GLN A 44 -1.18 5.31 1.22
N ILE A 45 -1.40 5.56 2.51
CA ILE A 45 -1.01 4.65 3.59
C ILE A 45 -2.22 3.78 3.91
N VAL A 46 -2.12 2.49 3.60
CA VAL A 46 -3.23 1.55 3.76
C VAL A 46 -3.22 0.93 5.15
N VAL A 47 -4.33 1.09 5.86
CA VAL A 47 -4.59 0.48 7.17
C VAL A 47 -5.47 -0.75 7.01
N MET A 48 -4.90 -1.93 7.27
CA MET A 48 -5.65 -3.17 7.25
C MET A 48 -6.47 -3.33 8.53
N THR A 49 -7.77 -3.61 8.39
CA THR A 49 -8.61 -3.95 9.54
C THR A 49 -8.53 -5.43 9.91
N ALA A 50 -8.12 -6.29 8.96
CA ALA A 50 -8.01 -7.72 9.20
C ALA A 50 -6.85 -8.03 10.16
N PRO A 51 -7.06 -8.90 11.16
CA PRO A 51 -6.11 -9.09 12.26
C PRO A 51 -4.81 -9.75 11.82
N HIS A 52 -4.86 -10.69 10.87
CA HIS A 52 -3.68 -11.43 10.42
C HIS A 52 -3.41 -11.17 8.95
N ILE A 53 -2.31 -10.46 8.68
CA ILE A 53 -1.88 -10.08 7.32
C ILE A 53 -0.56 -10.77 6.99
N GLY A 54 -0.38 -11.24 5.75
CA GLY A 54 0.84 -11.98 5.33
C GLY A 54 0.76 -13.50 5.52
N ASN A 55 -0.38 -14.04 5.97
CA ASN A 55 -0.56 -15.47 6.24
C ASN A 55 -0.42 -16.36 5.00
N THR A 56 -0.79 -15.85 3.81
CA THR A 56 -0.64 -16.55 2.54
C THR A 56 0.70 -16.30 1.84
N GLY A 57 1.58 -15.48 2.42
CA GLY A 57 2.80 -15.02 1.75
C GLY A 57 2.50 -14.16 0.53
N VAL A 58 3.48 -14.04 -0.36
CA VAL A 58 3.34 -13.38 -1.66
C VAL A 58 3.62 -14.36 -2.79
N ASN A 59 3.06 -14.09 -3.98
CA ASN A 59 3.34 -14.83 -5.20
C ASN A 59 3.17 -13.96 -6.46
N PRO A 60 3.86 -14.24 -7.57
CA PRO A 60 3.76 -13.41 -8.78
C PRO A 60 2.37 -13.37 -9.42
N ASP A 61 1.55 -14.41 -9.24
CA ASP A 61 0.26 -14.54 -9.93
C ASP A 61 -0.83 -13.63 -9.34
N ASP A 62 -0.70 -13.23 -8.07
CA ASP A 62 -1.66 -12.36 -7.37
C ASP A 62 -1.29 -10.86 -7.44
N ALA A 63 -0.25 -10.49 -8.21
CA ALA A 63 0.12 -9.08 -8.40
C ALA A 63 -0.80 -8.41 -9.45
N GLU A 64 -1.49 -7.35 -9.07
CA GLU A 64 -2.40 -6.58 -9.93
C GLU A 64 -1.66 -5.59 -10.86
N SER A 65 -0.37 -5.37 -10.60
CA SER A 65 0.53 -4.55 -11.41
C SER A 65 1.99 -4.93 -11.16
N GLY A 66 2.91 -4.28 -11.85
CA GLY A 66 4.35 -4.60 -11.78
C GLY A 66 5.06 -4.20 -10.49
N GLN A 67 4.41 -3.50 -9.56
CA GLN A 67 5.01 -3.03 -8.30
C GLN A 67 3.97 -2.75 -7.21
N ILE A 68 4.43 -2.57 -5.97
CA ILE A 68 3.62 -2.07 -4.86
C ILE A 68 3.45 -0.55 -4.99
N TRP A 69 2.20 -0.07 -4.95
CA TRP A 69 1.86 1.35 -5.13
C TRP A 69 1.61 2.10 -3.82
N VAL A 70 1.32 1.40 -2.73
CA VAL A 70 1.04 2.05 -1.44
C VAL A 70 2.25 2.87 -0.99
N ALA A 71 2.01 4.06 -0.44
CA ALA A 71 3.08 4.83 0.20
C ALA A 71 3.57 4.14 1.49
N GLY A 72 2.68 3.46 2.20
CA GLY A 72 3.02 2.72 3.40
C GLY A 72 1.92 1.78 3.84
N PHE A 73 2.26 0.89 4.78
CA PHE A 73 1.37 -0.21 5.14
C PHE A 73 1.25 -0.38 6.65
N VAL A 74 0.02 -0.49 7.12
CA VAL A 74 -0.30 -0.54 8.55
C VAL A 74 -1.08 -1.80 8.84
N VAL A 75 -0.51 -2.67 9.67
CA VAL A 75 -1.11 -3.96 10.02
C VAL A 75 -1.26 -4.10 11.54
N PRO A 76 -2.28 -4.80 12.03
CA PRO A 76 -2.40 -5.10 13.44
C PRO A 76 -1.40 -6.18 13.88
N ASP A 77 -1.43 -7.36 13.25
CA ASP A 77 -0.54 -8.48 13.56
C ASP A 77 -0.04 -9.16 12.26
N PRO A 78 1.22 -8.94 11.85
CA PRO A 78 1.80 -9.59 10.69
C PRO A 78 2.03 -11.08 10.96
N ALA A 79 1.74 -11.92 9.97
CA ALA A 79 1.94 -13.35 10.11
C ALA A 79 3.43 -13.68 10.26
N ARG A 80 3.78 -14.35 11.36
CA ARG A 80 5.16 -14.81 11.64
C ARG A 80 5.75 -15.72 10.56
N ARG A 81 4.90 -16.42 9.82
CA ARG A 81 5.28 -17.24 8.67
C ARG A 81 4.18 -17.22 7.62
N ALA A 82 4.57 -17.26 6.36
CA ALA A 82 3.67 -17.60 5.27
C ALA A 82 3.32 -19.10 5.32
N SER A 83 2.07 -19.44 4.99
CA SER A 83 1.59 -20.82 4.98
C SER A 83 0.55 -21.03 3.89
N SER A 84 0.98 -20.97 2.63
CA SER A 84 0.17 -21.29 1.46
C SER A 84 0.98 -22.11 0.48
N TRP A 85 0.34 -23.03 -0.24
CA TRP A 85 0.98 -23.80 -1.30
C TRP A 85 1.41 -22.93 -2.49
N ARG A 86 0.80 -21.74 -2.64
CA ARG A 86 1.14 -20.74 -3.66
C ARG A 86 2.27 -19.80 -3.23
N ALA A 87 2.64 -19.77 -1.95
CA ALA A 87 3.59 -18.78 -1.44
C ALA A 87 4.99 -19.01 -2.01
N THR A 88 5.56 -17.99 -2.62
CA THR A 88 6.97 -18.00 -3.09
C THR A 88 7.88 -17.14 -2.22
N GLY A 89 7.31 -16.33 -1.32
CA GLY A 89 8.03 -15.47 -0.38
C GLY A 89 7.16 -14.99 0.78
N THR A 90 7.75 -14.20 1.68
CA THR A 90 7.00 -13.54 2.76
C THR A 90 6.62 -12.11 2.38
N LEU A 91 5.58 -11.59 3.01
CA LEU A 91 5.15 -10.21 2.79
C LEU A 91 6.20 -9.19 3.29
N ASP A 92 6.89 -9.50 4.39
CA ASP A 92 7.92 -8.61 4.94
C ASP A 92 9.08 -8.45 3.96
N ASP A 93 9.55 -9.56 3.38
CA ASP A 93 10.64 -9.54 2.39
C ASP A 93 10.27 -8.71 1.15
N ASP A 94 9.02 -8.81 0.69
CA ASP A 94 8.54 -8.08 -0.49
C ASP A 94 8.44 -6.56 -0.21
N LEU A 95 7.91 -6.18 0.97
CA LEU A 95 7.89 -4.79 1.41
C LEU A 95 9.30 -4.22 1.57
N VAL A 96 10.24 -4.98 2.14
CA VAL A 96 11.65 -4.58 2.25
C VAL A 96 12.28 -4.43 0.86
N GLY A 97 12.06 -5.40 -0.03
CA GLY A 97 12.61 -5.43 -1.38
C GLY A 97 12.15 -4.27 -2.26
N GLN A 98 10.93 -3.76 -2.03
CA GLN A 98 10.36 -2.61 -2.75
C GLN A 98 10.41 -1.30 -1.93
N HIS A 99 11.15 -1.28 -0.83
CA HIS A 99 11.34 -0.10 0.03
C HIS A 99 10.04 0.50 0.62
N ILE A 100 9.05 -0.33 0.88
CA ILE A 100 7.77 0.08 1.46
C ILE A 100 7.86 0.12 2.98
N VAL A 101 7.64 1.31 3.55
CA VAL A 101 7.68 1.53 4.99
C VAL A 101 6.35 1.15 5.63
N GLY A 102 6.38 0.30 6.63
CA GLY A 102 5.20 -0.14 7.36
C GLY A 102 5.35 -0.15 8.87
N ILE A 103 4.22 -0.38 9.54
CA ILE A 103 4.12 -0.48 10.99
C ILE A 103 3.14 -1.59 11.39
N SER A 104 3.52 -2.38 12.38
CA SER A 104 2.72 -3.45 12.96
C SER A 104 2.45 -3.21 14.45
N GLY A 105 1.56 -4.00 15.05
CA GLY A 105 1.34 -4.01 16.50
C GLY A 105 0.60 -2.80 17.04
N ILE A 106 -0.07 -2.03 16.18
CA ILE A 106 -0.89 -0.89 16.60
C ILE A 106 -2.37 -1.27 16.70
N ASP A 107 -3.14 -0.49 17.47
CA ASP A 107 -4.60 -0.58 17.47
C ASP A 107 -5.18 -0.01 16.16
N THR A 108 -5.18 -0.83 15.10
CA THR A 108 -5.75 -0.46 13.81
C THR A 108 -7.26 -0.23 13.88
N ARG A 109 -7.96 -0.78 14.88
CA ARG A 109 -9.38 -0.50 15.12
C ARG A 109 -9.58 0.93 15.62
N ALA A 110 -8.76 1.39 16.56
CA ALA A 110 -8.79 2.78 17.01
C ALA A 110 -8.45 3.75 15.87
N LEU A 111 -7.44 3.42 15.05
CA LEU A 111 -7.10 4.21 13.87
C LEU A 111 -8.23 4.23 12.83
N THR A 112 -8.83 3.09 12.52
CA THR A 112 -9.96 2.98 11.58
C THR A 112 -11.16 3.79 12.05
N ARG A 113 -11.52 3.69 13.34
CA ARG A 113 -12.59 4.51 13.92
C ARG A 113 -12.30 6.00 13.81
N HIS A 114 -11.06 6.38 14.07
CA HIS A 114 -10.62 7.77 13.97
C HIS A 114 -10.75 8.31 12.54
N LEU A 115 -10.28 7.55 11.54
CA LEU A 115 -10.43 7.90 10.11
C LEU A 115 -11.91 7.96 9.70
N ARG A 116 -12.75 7.05 10.22
CA ARG A 116 -14.19 7.07 9.94
C ARG A 116 -14.90 8.29 10.52
N GLU A 117 -14.49 8.77 11.69
CA GLU A 117 -15.08 9.92 12.37
C GLU A 117 -14.58 11.26 11.81
N ARG A 118 -13.32 11.33 11.37
CA ARG A 118 -12.65 12.58 10.95
C ARG A 118 -12.47 12.72 9.43
N GLY A 119 -12.68 11.64 8.69
CA GLY A 119 -12.33 11.55 7.27
C GLY A 119 -10.89 11.09 7.04
N VAL A 120 -10.58 10.89 5.76
CA VAL A 120 -9.21 10.64 5.28
C VAL A 120 -8.35 11.87 5.56
N MET A 121 -7.08 11.63 5.91
CA MET A 121 -6.16 12.68 6.34
C MET A 121 -4.72 12.28 6.10
N ARG A 122 -3.82 13.26 6.02
CA ARG A 122 -2.40 12.98 5.88
C ARG A 122 -1.87 12.25 7.10
N ALA A 123 -0.96 11.32 6.88
CA ALA A 123 -0.29 10.59 7.93
C ALA A 123 1.16 10.30 7.55
N GLY A 124 1.97 10.00 8.56
CA GLY A 124 3.33 9.52 8.38
C GLY A 124 3.64 8.30 9.24
N ILE A 125 4.48 7.42 8.70
CA ILE A 125 5.12 6.30 9.38
C ILE A 125 6.60 6.64 9.51
N PHE A 126 7.18 6.44 10.70
CA PHE A 126 8.56 6.79 11.00
C PHE A 126 9.20 5.68 11.83
N SER A 127 10.34 5.18 11.39
CA SER A 127 11.14 4.15 12.06
C SER A 127 12.64 4.40 11.91
N GLY A 128 13.46 3.71 12.70
CA GLY A 128 14.91 3.81 12.64
C GLY A 128 15.43 5.24 12.86
N ALA A 129 16.37 5.67 12.01
CA ALA A 129 17.04 6.97 12.12
C ALA A 129 16.08 8.17 11.96
N GLU A 130 14.92 7.98 11.33
CA GLU A 130 13.90 9.03 11.20
C GLU A 130 13.22 9.38 12.53
N LEU A 131 13.37 8.54 13.55
CA LEU A 131 12.92 8.83 14.92
C LEU A 131 13.98 9.56 15.75
N THR A 132 15.18 9.81 15.21
CA THR A 132 16.31 10.43 15.92
C THR A 132 16.69 11.77 15.29
N GLY A 133 16.92 12.77 16.13
CA GLY A 133 17.34 14.12 15.76
C GLY A 133 18.86 14.21 15.50
N PRO A 134 19.34 15.35 14.98
CA PRO A 134 20.77 15.57 14.73
C PRO A 134 21.65 15.50 15.99
N ASP A 135 21.06 15.74 17.15
CA ASP A 135 21.67 15.66 18.48
C ASP A 135 21.69 14.24 19.06
N GLY A 136 21.18 13.24 18.32
CA GLY A 136 21.02 11.86 18.79
C GLY A 136 19.83 11.65 19.72
N ALA A 137 19.05 12.69 20.03
CA ALA A 137 17.85 12.58 20.85
C ALA A 137 16.66 12.10 20.01
N ARG A 138 15.65 11.50 20.65
CA ARG A 138 14.41 11.12 19.95
C ARG A 138 13.70 12.38 19.45
N ARG A 139 13.30 12.39 18.17
CA ARG A 139 12.51 13.49 17.59
C ARG A 139 11.20 13.64 18.34
N GLY A 140 10.86 14.88 18.68
CA GLY A 140 9.58 15.21 19.28
C GLY A 140 8.42 15.06 18.28
N VAL A 141 7.21 14.85 18.80
CA VAL A 141 5.98 14.74 18.00
C VAL A 141 5.80 15.94 17.07
N ALA A 142 6.09 17.15 17.53
CA ALA A 142 5.96 18.36 16.71
C ALA A 142 6.85 18.33 15.45
N ALA A 143 8.07 17.81 15.56
CA ALA A 143 8.99 17.71 14.42
C ALA A 143 8.49 16.69 13.38
N LEU A 144 7.99 15.55 13.85
CA LEU A 144 7.38 14.54 12.97
C LEU A 144 6.10 15.08 12.33
N LEU A 145 5.30 15.85 13.08
CA LEU A 145 4.03 16.39 12.61
C LEU A 145 4.23 17.44 11.52
N ALA A 146 5.30 18.24 11.63
CA ALA A 146 5.71 19.15 10.57
C ALA A 146 6.02 18.42 9.26
N VAL A 147 6.62 17.22 9.32
CA VAL A 147 6.86 16.39 8.13
C VAL A 147 5.54 15.92 7.51
N VAL A 148 4.58 15.46 8.32
CA VAL A 148 3.25 15.05 7.83
C VAL A 148 2.48 16.23 7.24
N ALA A 149 2.50 17.39 7.89
CA ALA A 149 1.79 18.59 7.45
C ALA A 149 2.40 19.21 6.18
N ALA A 150 3.68 18.93 5.88
CA ALA A 150 4.34 19.35 4.66
C ALA A 150 4.06 18.42 3.46
N ALA A 151 3.49 17.23 3.69
CA ALA A 151 3.14 16.31 2.61
C ALA A 151 2.05 16.94 1.71
N PRO A 152 2.17 16.78 0.38
CA PRO A 152 1.15 17.26 -0.55
C PRO A 152 -0.18 16.57 -0.29
N ALA A 153 -1.28 17.31 -0.38
CA ALA A 153 -2.61 16.72 -0.36
C ALA A 153 -2.86 15.95 -1.68
N MET A 154 -3.60 14.85 -1.62
CA MET A 154 -4.02 14.14 -2.85
C MET A 154 -5.14 14.88 -3.59
N ALA A 155 -5.95 15.66 -2.87
CA ALA A 155 -7.03 16.42 -3.48
C ALA A 155 -6.49 17.42 -4.51
N GLY A 156 -6.90 17.25 -5.77
CA GLY A 156 -6.49 18.11 -6.88
C GLY A 156 -5.17 17.72 -7.55
N THR A 157 -4.54 16.61 -7.17
CA THR A 157 -3.34 16.09 -7.87
C THR A 157 -3.72 15.14 -9.01
N ASP A 158 -2.98 15.20 -10.11
CA ASP A 158 -3.07 14.22 -11.20
C ASP A 158 -2.22 13.00 -10.87
N LEU A 159 -2.86 11.98 -10.28
CA LEU A 159 -2.22 10.70 -9.97
C LEU A 159 -2.32 9.73 -11.14
N ALA A 160 -3.30 9.90 -12.03
CA ALA A 160 -3.47 9.06 -13.20
C ALA A 160 -2.25 9.17 -14.12
N GLY A 161 -1.72 10.38 -14.32
CA GLY A 161 -0.48 10.58 -15.07
C GLY A 161 0.77 9.94 -14.43
N GLU A 162 0.76 9.66 -13.13
CA GLU A 162 1.89 9.02 -12.42
C GLU A 162 1.84 7.49 -12.46
N VAL A 163 0.69 6.91 -12.76
CA VAL A 163 0.46 5.46 -12.77
C VAL A 163 0.16 4.88 -14.16
N SER A 164 -0.08 5.75 -15.16
CA SER A 164 -0.39 5.35 -16.54
C SER A 164 0.84 4.82 -17.28
N THR A 165 0.60 4.02 -18.32
CA THR A 165 1.65 3.60 -19.25
C THR A 165 2.14 4.72 -20.17
N ASP A 166 3.46 4.78 -20.38
CA ASP A 166 4.07 5.70 -21.37
C ASP A 166 3.89 5.22 -22.81
N VAL A 167 3.65 3.92 -23.01
CA VAL A 167 3.64 3.28 -24.33
C VAL A 167 2.41 2.40 -24.50
N ALA A 168 1.66 2.63 -25.58
CA ALA A 168 0.51 1.80 -25.91
C ALA A 168 0.91 0.32 -26.10
N TYR A 169 0.17 -0.57 -25.46
CA TYR A 169 0.34 -2.02 -25.56
C TYR A 169 -0.98 -2.71 -25.91
N VAL A 170 -0.91 -3.99 -26.30
CA VAL A 170 -2.08 -4.79 -26.67
C VAL A 170 -2.20 -5.98 -25.73
N VAL A 171 -3.32 -6.06 -25.03
CA VAL A 171 -3.73 -7.25 -24.28
C VAL A 171 -4.48 -8.19 -25.22
N ALA A 172 -4.06 -9.44 -25.28
CA ALA A 172 -4.73 -10.44 -26.11
C ALA A 172 -6.03 -10.89 -25.44
N ALA A 173 -7.11 -11.00 -26.22
CA ALA A 173 -8.34 -11.63 -25.75
C ALA A 173 -8.09 -13.13 -25.53
N LEU A 174 -8.33 -13.61 -24.31
CA LEU A 174 -8.17 -15.02 -23.95
C LEU A 174 -9.55 -15.69 -23.88
N GLY A 175 -9.61 -16.96 -24.32
CA GLY A 175 -10.78 -17.82 -24.18
C GLY A 175 -10.88 -18.43 -22.78
N PRO A 176 -11.94 -19.20 -22.49
CA PRO A 176 -12.13 -19.88 -21.20
C PRO A 176 -10.97 -20.79 -20.80
N ASP A 177 -10.27 -21.35 -21.79
CA ASP A 177 -9.13 -22.26 -21.60
C ASP A 177 -7.79 -21.52 -21.46
N GLY A 178 -7.81 -20.17 -21.45
CA GLY A 178 -6.60 -19.33 -21.38
C GLY A 178 -5.91 -19.10 -22.73
N ASP A 179 -6.37 -19.76 -23.79
CA ASP A 179 -5.81 -19.62 -25.14
C ASP A 179 -6.22 -18.30 -25.80
N ARG A 180 -5.33 -17.74 -26.61
CA ARG A 180 -5.59 -16.52 -27.37
C ARG A 180 -6.71 -16.73 -28.40
N LEU A 181 -7.74 -15.91 -28.32
CA LEU A 181 -8.80 -15.84 -29.34
C LEU A 181 -8.28 -15.16 -30.61
N ALA A 182 -8.29 -15.90 -31.72
CA ALA A 182 -7.90 -15.41 -33.03
C ALA A 182 -8.91 -15.86 -34.11
N PRO A 183 -9.67 -14.93 -34.73
CA PRO A 183 -9.71 -13.50 -34.48
C PRO A 183 -10.48 -13.15 -33.17
N PRO A 184 -10.18 -12.02 -32.52
CA PRO A 184 -10.99 -11.56 -31.39
C PRO A 184 -12.36 -11.08 -31.87
N ALA A 185 -13.39 -11.25 -31.03
CA ALA A 185 -14.77 -10.82 -31.34
C ALA A 185 -14.93 -9.29 -31.42
N ALA A 186 -14.12 -8.55 -30.67
CA ALA A 186 -14.10 -7.08 -30.66
C ALA A 186 -12.69 -6.54 -30.43
N ARG A 187 -12.49 -5.26 -30.78
CA ARG A 187 -11.30 -4.49 -30.42
C ARG A 187 -11.74 -3.33 -29.54
N ILE A 188 -11.16 -3.23 -28.35
CA ILE A 188 -11.48 -2.21 -27.36
C ILE A 188 -10.23 -1.36 -27.14
N ALA A 189 -10.39 -0.04 -27.16
CA ALA A 189 -9.36 0.88 -26.70
C ALA A 189 -9.66 1.20 -25.23
N ALA A 190 -8.78 0.78 -24.34
CA ALA A 190 -8.82 1.16 -22.93
C ALA A 190 -7.83 2.31 -22.70
N VAL A 191 -8.27 3.34 -21.97
CA VAL A 191 -7.40 4.42 -21.52
C VAL A 191 -6.88 4.02 -20.14
N ASP A 192 -5.56 3.85 -20.05
CA ASP A 192 -4.91 3.47 -18.80
C ASP A 192 -4.84 4.68 -17.85
N LEU A 193 -5.63 4.65 -16.79
CA LEU A 193 -5.61 5.62 -15.69
C LEU A 193 -5.12 4.96 -14.39
N GLY A 194 -4.31 3.89 -14.49
CA GLY A 194 -4.02 2.96 -13.41
C GLY A 194 -4.88 1.70 -13.51
N ILE A 195 -5.03 1.15 -14.72
CA ILE A 195 -5.84 -0.05 -14.95
C ILE A 195 -5.20 -1.27 -14.30
N LYS A 196 -6.01 -2.12 -13.67
CA LYS A 196 -5.56 -3.35 -13.02
C LYS A 196 -5.36 -4.47 -14.03
N ALA A 197 -4.38 -5.34 -13.82
CA ALA A 197 -4.12 -6.47 -14.71
C ALA A 197 -5.32 -7.42 -14.85
N MET A 198 -6.16 -7.54 -13.81
CA MET A 198 -7.38 -8.35 -13.81
C MET A 198 -8.61 -7.64 -14.39
N THR A 199 -8.44 -6.49 -15.06
CA THR A 199 -9.57 -5.81 -15.72
C THR A 199 -9.88 -6.52 -17.06
N PRO A 200 -11.09 -7.10 -17.22
CA PRO A 200 -11.48 -7.85 -18.41
C PRO A 200 -11.66 -7.01 -19.66
#